data_AF-A0A948J7W0-F1
#
_entry.id   AF-A0A948J7W0-F1
#
_cell.length_a   1.000
_cell.length_b   1.000
_cell.length_c   1.000
_cell.angle_alpha   90.00
_cell.angle_beta   90.00
_cell.angle_gamma   90.00
#
_symmetry.space_group_name_H-M   'P 1'
#
loop_
_entity.id
_entity.type
_entity.pdbx_description
1 polymer ?
#
loop_
_entity_poly.entity_id
_entity_poly.type
_entity_poly.pdbx_seq_one_letter_code
_entity_poly.pdbx_strand_id
1 'polypeptide(L)'
;MKLECSGTTAMCKWLKADFPRLPTEPGKQPGVNSIVSTSEQMCWQLHIIENEYRSWHKTIIATEANSRFTVFLPVDLLMPVEKLTQRLQMQWQFVLAESLQELRLMPGSDIALLLSNLNEADLFGNCEPHWVKNTDRSVNGHITDASLWVTQTLANQKQQQLSPELALDLAIYLNTQPKRANKSSSRFIPAEVLLRYCQSLIAGPREAEPAKAQSINMGSAQAGNGDNSQSNVVYLKDFKK
;
A
#
# COMPACT_ATOMS: atom_id res chain seq x y z
N MET A 1 -0.12 -16.38 -3.38
CA MET A 1 0.37 -15.13 -2.74
C MET A 1 -0.23 -15.03 -1.35
N LYS A 2 0.46 -14.42 -0.37
CA LYS A 2 -0.02 -14.34 1.03
C LYS A 2 -0.50 -12.93 1.39
N LEU A 3 -1.62 -12.82 2.11
CA LEU A 3 -2.03 -11.59 2.77
C LEU A 3 -1.48 -11.58 4.19
N GLU A 4 -0.65 -10.61 4.55
CA GLU A 4 -0.15 -10.43 5.91
C GLU A 4 -0.80 -9.20 6.58
N CYS A 5 -1.43 -9.43 7.72
CA CYS A 5 -2.08 -8.41 8.53
C CYS A 5 -1.27 -8.17 9.81
N SER A 6 -0.56 -7.04 9.85
CA SER A 6 0.19 -6.56 11.01
C SER A 6 -0.69 -5.72 11.92
N GLY A 7 -1.17 -6.31 13.01
CA GLY A 7 -1.91 -5.60 14.06
C GLY A 7 -0.98 -4.85 15.01
N THR A 8 -1.21 -3.56 15.18
CA THR A 8 -0.59 -2.79 16.27
C THR A 8 -1.04 -3.28 17.65
N THR A 9 -0.35 -2.88 18.71
CA THR A 9 -0.75 -3.26 20.09
C THR A 9 -2.19 -2.86 20.43
N ALA A 10 -2.64 -1.67 19.98
CA ALA A 10 -4.03 -1.24 20.17
C ALA A 10 -5.00 -2.19 19.46
N MET A 11 -4.66 -2.60 18.23
CA MET A 11 -5.46 -3.53 17.45
C MET A 11 -5.58 -4.90 18.12
N CYS A 12 -4.46 -5.50 18.56
CA CYS A 12 -4.46 -6.79 19.25
C CYS A 12 -5.29 -6.75 20.55
N LYS A 13 -5.16 -5.66 21.32
CA LYS A 13 -5.95 -5.46 22.55
C LYS A 13 -7.44 -5.38 22.25
N TRP A 14 -7.83 -4.65 21.20
CA TRP A 14 -9.23 -4.55 20.81
C TRP A 14 -9.78 -5.90 20.35
N LEU A 15 -9.05 -6.61 19.48
CA LEU A 15 -9.41 -7.94 18.97
C LEU A 15 -9.44 -9.02 20.06
N LYS A 16 -8.88 -8.76 21.26
CA LYS A 16 -8.66 -9.75 22.32
C LYS A 16 -7.90 -10.99 21.80
N ALA A 17 -6.99 -10.77 20.87
CA ALA A 17 -6.22 -11.81 20.21
C ALA A 17 -4.73 -11.67 20.54
N ASP A 18 -4.07 -12.80 20.80
CA ASP A 18 -2.63 -12.85 21.04
C ASP A 18 -1.91 -13.40 19.80
N PHE A 19 -1.66 -12.50 18.84
CA PHE A 19 -0.96 -12.86 17.61
C PHE A 19 0.54 -13.03 17.84
N PRO A 20 1.20 -13.94 17.11
CA PRO A 20 2.64 -14.07 17.15
C PRO A 20 3.30 -12.74 16.77
N ARG A 21 4.40 -12.40 17.45
CA ARG A 21 5.19 -11.22 17.09
C ARG A 21 6.07 -11.56 15.89
N LEU A 22 6.28 -10.59 14.99
CA LEU A 22 7.27 -10.76 13.94
C LEU A 22 8.66 -11.02 14.55
N PRO A 23 9.34 -12.10 14.14
CA PRO A 23 10.68 -12.41 14.63
C PRO A 23 11.63 -11.29 14.26
N THR A 24 12.63 -11.07 15.11
CA THR A 24 13.48 -9.88 15.03
C THR A 24 14.94 -10.29 15.22
N GLU A 25 15.83 -9.67 14.45
CA GLU A 25 17.28 -9.85 14.62
C GLU A 25 17.73 -9.53 16.07
N PRO A 26 18.78 -10.19 16.57
CA PRO A 26 19.34 -9.89 17.88
C PRO A 26 19.62 -8.39 18.04
N GLY A 27 19.06 -7.77 19.10
CA GLY A 27 19.27 -6.35 19.42
C GLY A 27 18.20 -5.38 18.91
N LYS A 28 17.24 -5.82 18.09
CA LYS A 28 16.06 -5.02 17.71
C LYS A 28 14.86 -5.36 18.59
N GLN A 29 13.93 -4.41 18.75
CA GLN A 29 12.75 -4.60 19.59
C GLN A 29 11.72 -5.52 18.90
N PRO A 30 11.31 -6.64 19.54
CA PRO A 30 10.31 -7.54 18.96
C PRO A 30 8.97 -6.88 18.67
N GLY A 31 8.50 -7.04 17.43
CA GLY A 31 7.23 -6.44 16.97
C GLY A 31 7.33 -4.96 16.60
N VAL A 32 8.53 -4.48 16.26
CA VAL A 32 8.77 -3.14 15.69
C VAL A 32 9.65 -3.29 14.44
N ASN A 33 9.18 -4.07 13.48
CA ASN A 33 9.87 -4.36 12.23
C ASN A 33 9.19 -3.68 11.05
N SER A 34 10.00 -3.35 10.04
CA SER A 34 9.47 -2.89 8.76
C SER A 34 8.77 -4.04 8.03
N ILE A 35 7.57 -3.76 7.54
CA ILE A 35 6.81 -4.69 6.69
C ILE A 35 6.94 -4.22 5.24
N VAL A 36 6.96 -5.15 4.29
CA VAL A 36 7.17 -4.86 2.87
C VAL A 36 6.33 -5.81 2.03
N SER A 37 5.53 -5.26 1.13
CA SER A 37 4.84 -6.05 0.12
C SER A 37 5.81 -6.45 -0.99
N THR A 38 5.75 -7.70 -1.44
CA THR A 38 6.61 -8.29 -2.48
C THR A 38 5.76 -8.95 -3.54
N SER A 39 6.36 -9.55 -4.57
CA SER A 39 5.65 -10.38 -5.54
C SER A 39 4.98 -11.62 -4.93
N GLU A 40 5.23 -11.93 -3.66
CA GLU A 40 4.70 -13.12 -2.98
C GLU A 40 3.78 -12.78 -1.81
N GLN A 41 3.80 -11.54 -1.32
CA GLN A 41 3.01 -11.13 -0.16
C GLN A 41 2.53 -9.68 -0.25
N MET A 42 1.30 -9.45 0.21
CA MET A 42 0.76 -8.11 0.43
C MET A 42 0.64 -7.85 1.93
N CYS A 43 1.35 -6.84 2.42
CA CYS A 43 1.41 -6.51 3.85
C CYS A 43 0.59 -5.27 4.18
N TRP A 44 -0.27 -5.39 5.19
CA TRP A 44 -1.08 -4.30 5.73
C TRP A 44 -0.77 -4.07 7.19
N GLN A 45 -0.66 -2.81 7.61
CA GLN A 45 -0.67 -2.44 9.03
C GLN A 45 -2.04 -1.96 9.44
N LEU A 46 -2.58 -2.54 10.51
CA LEU A 46 -3.88 -2.23 11.07
C LEU A 46 -3.75 -1.58 12.45
N HIS A 47 -4.43 -0.45 12.60
CA HIS A 47 -4.56 0.27 13.84
C HIS A 47 -6.02 0.59 14.10
N ILE A 48 -6.40 0.69 15.37
CA ILE A 48 -7.75 1.09 15.76
C ILE A 48 -7.65 2.35 16.62
N ILE A 49 -8.51 3.32 16.31
CA ILE A 49 -8.66 4.54 17.08
C ILE A 49 -10.05 4.64 17.69
N GLU A 50 -10.14 5.32 18.82
CA GLU A 50 -11.40 5.89 19.29
C GLU A 50 -11.69 7.15 18.49
N ASN A 51 -12.91 7.30 17.99
CA ASN A 51 -13.28 8.47 17.19
C ASN A 51 -13.29 9.75 18.05
N GLU A 52 -13.66 9.58 19.32
CA GLU A 52 -13.60 10.59 20.37
C GLU A 52 -13.18 9.89 21.66
N TYR A 53 -12.67 10.64 22.64
CA TYR A 53 -12.22 10.07 23.91
C TYR A 53 -13.33 9.24 24.58
N ARG A 54 -13.05 7.95 24.84
CA ARG A 54 -13.98 6.97 25.43
C ARG A 54 -15.23 6.70 24.59
N SER A 55 -15.21 7.03 23.29
CA SER A 55 -16.31 6.72 22.39
C SER A 55 -16.47 5.21 22.19
N TRP A 56 -17.72 4.76 22.10
CA TRP A 56 -18.04 3.41 21.66
C TRP A 56 -17.66 3.21 20.19
N HIS A 57 -17.88 4.24 19.38
CA HIS A 57 -17.55 4.27 17.96
C HIS A 57 -16.05 4.36 17.75
N LYS A 58 -15.54 3.43 16.93
CA LYS A 58 -14.12 3.32 16.61
C LYS A 58 -13.95 3.22 15.11
N THR A 59 -12.75 3.53 14.66
CA THR A 59 -12.36 3.37 13.27
C THR A 59 -11.09 2.55 13.21
N ILE A 60 -11.13 1.46 12.47
CA ILE A 60 -9.91 0.74 12.09
C ILE A 60 -9.35 1.43 10.85
N ILE A 61 -8.06 1.75 10.91
CA ILE A 61 -7.28 2.30 9.83
C ILE A 61 -6.34 1.20 9.36
N ALA A 62 -6.51 0.77 8.12
CA ALA A 62 -5.63 -0.20 7.49
C ALA A 62 -4.81 0.52 6.41
N THR A 63 -3.49 0.37 6.45
CA THR A 63 -2.59 0.99 5.47
C THR A 63 -1.65 -0.05 4.87
N GLU A 64 -1.61 -0.12 3.54
CA GLU A 64 -0.71 -1.02 2.82
C GLU A 64 0.74 -0.51 2.92
N ALA A 65 1.66 -1.44 3.17
CA ALA A 65 3.03 -1.15 3.57
C ALA A 65 3.82 -0.27 2.57
N ASN A 66 3.69 -0.54 1.28
CA ASN A 66 4.53 0.07 0.24
C ASN A 66 3.90 1.32 -0.37
N SER A 67 2.66 1.22 -0.82
CA SER A 67 1.89 2.27 -1.48
C SER A 67 1.35 3.31 -0.51
N ARG A 68 1.28 2.99 0.80
CA ARG A 68 0.62 3.83 1.81
C ARG A 68 -0.85 4.10 1.46
N PHE A 69 -1.45 3.19 0.70
CA PHE A 69 -2.87 3.18 0.41
C PHE A 69 -3.63 2.86 1.70
N THR A 70 -4.59 3.70 2.05
CA THR A 70 -5.25 3.68 3.35
C THR A 70 -6.74 3.45 3.17
N VAL A 71 -7.32 2.56 3.98
CA VAL A 71 -8.76 2.35 4.05
C VAL A 71 -9.26 2.45 5.48
N PHE A 72 -10.53 2.82 5.63
CA PHE A 72 -11.20 2.98 6.91
C PHE A 72 -12.31 1.96 7.07
N LEU A 73 -12.38 1.35 8.25
CA LEU A 73 -13.45 0.43 8.63
C LEU A 73 -14.09 0.95 9.93
N PRO A 74 -15.23 1.65 9.84
CA PRO A 74 -16.01 2.03 11.01
C PRO A 74 -16.53 0.79 11.73
N VAL A 75 -16.36 0.74 13.05
CA VAL A 75 -16.72 -0.40 13.91
C VAL A 75 -17.25 0.07 15.26
N ASP A 76 -18.34 -0.56 15.71
CA ASP A 76 -18.96 -0.31 17.03
C ASP A 76 -18.83 -1.50 17.97
N LEU A 77 -18.69 -2.70 17.39
CA LEU A 77 -18.61 -3.96 18.11
C LEU A 77 -17.34 -4.70 17.74
N LEU A 78 -16.87 -5.51 18.67
CA LEU A 78 -15.78 -6.44 18.44
C LEU A 78 -16.10 -7.35 17.24
N MET A 79 -15.16 -7.45 16.31
CA MET A 79 -15.30 -8.28 15.12
C MET A 79 -14.33 -9.46 15.18
N PRO A 80 -14.79 -10.70 14.89
CA PRO A 80 -13.89 -11.84 14.71
C PRO A 80 -12.85 -11.56 13.63
N VAL A 81 -11.66 -12.11 13.80
CA VAL A 81 -10.49 -11.83 12.95
C VAL A 81 -10.75 -12.24 11.50
N GLU A 82 -11.46 -13.34 11.30
CA GLU A 82 -11.83 -13.88 10.00
C GLU A 82 -12.77 -12.91 9.27
N LYS A 83 -13.80 -12.44 9.98
CA LYS A 83 -14.77 -11.47 9.45
C LYS A 83 -14.12 -10.12 9.16
N LEU A 84 -13.21 -9.67 10.02
CA LEU A 84 -12.44 -8.46 9.79
C LEU A 84 -11.58 -8.59 8.54
N THR A 85 -10.97 -9.75 8.32
CA THR A 85 -10.10 -9.93 7.16
C THR A 85 -10.90 -9.97 5.87
N GLN A 86 -12.03 -10.65 5.83
CA GLN A 86 -12.96 -10.61 4.70
C GLN A 86 -13.42 -9.18 4.41
N ARG A 87 -13.78 -8.42 5.46
CA ARG A 87 -14.18 -7.02 5.32
C ARG A 87 -13.05 -6.16 4.77
N LEU A 88 -11.82 -6.34 5.25
CA LEU A 88 -10.65 -5.65 4.71
C LEU A 88 -10.48 -5.96 3.23
N GLN A 89 -10.51 -7.24 2.86
CA GLN A 89 -10.34 -7.72 1.48
C GLN A 89 -11.35 -7.08 0.51
N MET A 90 -12.62 -6.96 0.90
CA MET A 90 -13.62 -6.28 0.09
C MET A 90 -13.39 -4.76 0.06
N GLN A 91 -13.12 -4.16 1.22
CA GLN A 91 -13.04 -2.71 1.35
C GLN A 91 -11.90 -2.12 0.51
N TRP A 92 -10.71 -2.71 0.55
CA TRP A 92 -9.59 -2.13 -0.20
C TRP A 92 -9.77 -2.26 -1.72
N GLN A 93 -10.41 -3.33 -2.21
CA GLN A 93 -10.75 -3.47 -3.63
C GLN A 93 -11.73 -2.40 -4.08
N PHE A 94 -12.78 -2.18 -3.28
CA PHE A 94 -13.78 -1.16 -3.56
C PHE A 94 -13.17 0.24 -3.55
N VAL A 95 -12.41 0.60 -2.51
CA VAL A 95 -11.73 1.91 -2.44
C VAL A 95 -10.73 2.07 -3.58
N LEU A 96 -10.02 1.01 -3.98
CA LEU A 96 -9.12 1.06 -5.12
C LEU A 96 -9.89 1.37 -6.40
N ALA A 97 -10.97 0.64 -6.69
CA ALA A 97 -11.79 0.88 -7.87
C ALA A 97 -12.24 2.34 -7.96
N GLU A 98 -12.84 2.87 -6.89
CA GLU A 98 -13.31 4.26 -6.84
C GLU A 98 -12.16 5.27 -6.97
N SER A 99 -11.02 5.01 -6.33
CA SER A 99 -9.84 5.89 -6.45
C SER A 99 -9.26 5.91 -7.87
N LEU A 100 -9.29 4.78 -8.59
CA LEU A 100 -8.81 4.69 -9.97
C LEU A 100 -9.76 5.40 -10.95
N GLN A 101 -11.07 5.34 -10.68
CA GLN A 101 -12.07 6.10 -11.43
C GLN A 101 -11.89 7.60 -11.22
N GLU A 102 -11.73 8.04 -9.96
CA GLU A 102 -11.51 9.46 -9.62
C GLU A 102 -10.26 10.02 -10.32
N LEU A 103 -9.16 9.26 -10.31
CA LEU A 103 -7.93 9.64 -11.01
C LEU A 103 -7.97 9.45 -12.53
N ARG A 104 -9.03 8.80 -13.06
CA ARG A 104 -9.19 8.45 -14.49
C ARG A 104 -7.98 7.70 -15.07
N LEU A 105 -7.38 6.82 -14.26
CA LEU A 105 -6.17 6.08 -14.65
C LEU A 105 -6.49 4.95 -15.63
N MET A 106 -7.71 4.43 -15.60
CA MET A 106 -8.15 3.35 -16.49
C MET A 106 -9.68 3.31 -16.60
N PRO A 107 -10.23 2.77 -17.71
CA PRO A 107 -11.67 2.56 -17.88
C PRO A 107 -12.27 1.61 -16.84
N GLY A 108 -13.56 1.78 -16.52
CA GLY A 108 -14.25 0.92 -15.55
C GLY A 108 -14.25 -0.57 -15.92
N SER A 109 -14.28 -0.92 -17.20
CA SER A 109 -14.14 -2.29 -17.69
C SER A 109 -12.80 -2.91 -17.28
N ASP A 110 -11.74 -2.12 -17.38
CA ASP A 110 -10.38 -2.57 -17.12
C ASP A 110 -10.13 -2.69 -15.61
N ILE A 111 -10.78 -1.83 -14.80
CA ILE A 111 -10.79 -1.95 -13.33
C ILE A 111 -11.46 -3.27 -12.94
N ALA A 112 -12.62 -3.58 -13.51
CA ALA A 112 -13.31 -4.84 -13.23
C ALA A 112 -12.46 -6.05 -13.63
N LEU A 113 -11.80 -6.00 -14.79
CA LEU A 113 -10.89 -7.06 -15.24
C LEU A 113 -9.68 -7.19 -14.31
N LEU A 114 -9.07 -6.08 -13.88
CA LEU A 114 -7.97 -6.07 -12.92
C LEU A 114 -8.38 -6.79 -11.63
N LEU A 115 -9.51 -6.41 -11.03
CA LEU A 115 -9.98 -7.01 -9.78
C LEU A 115 -10.33 -8.49 -9.94
N SER A 116 -10.92 -8.89 -11.07
CA SER A 116 -11.18 -10.31 -11.37
C SER A 116 -9.88 -11.11 -11.41
N ASN A 117 -8.88 -10.62 -12.15
CA ASN A 117 -7.57 -11.27 -12.27
C ASN A 117 -6.85 -11.37 -10.92
N LEU A 118 -6.96 -10.34 -10.07
CA LEU A 118 -6.41 -10.40 -8.72
C LEU A 118 -7.12 -11.48 -7.90
N ASN A 119 -8.45 -11.60 -7.98
CA ASN A 119 -9.19 -12.62 -7.27
C ASN A 119 -8.84 -14.05 -7.71
N GLU A 120 -8.62 -14.26 -9.01
CA GLU A 120 -8.21 -15.54 -9.60
C GLU A 120 -6.76 -15.92 -9.27
N ALA A 121 -5.86 -14.96 -9.04
CA ALA A 121 -4.46 -15.20 -8.70
C ALA A 121 -4.23 -15.75 -7.28
N ASP A 122 -5.25 -16.39 -6.68
CA ASP A 122 -5.27 -16.90 -5.30
C ASP A 122 -4.87 -15.87 -4.23
N LEU A 123 -4.95 -14.58 -4.55
CA LEU A 123 -4.72 -13.50 -3.59
C LEU A 123 -5.76 -13.52 -2.45
N PHE A 124 -7.00 -13.93 -2.74
CA PHE A 124 -8.14 -13.76 -1.84
C PHE A 124 -8.97 -15.04 -1.58
N GLY A 125 -8.93 -16.04 -2.49
CA GLY A 125 -9.81 -17.21 -2.42
C GLY A 125 -9.30 -18.37 -1.55
N ASN A 126 -7.99 -18.64 -1.53
CA ASN A 126 -7.42 -19.88 -0.98
C ASN A 126 -6.29 -19.68 0.04
N CYS A 127 -5.89 -18.44 0.34
CA CYS A 127 -4.81 -18.18 1.28
C CYS A 127 -5.36 -17.66 2.61
N GLU A 128 -5.18 -18.42 3.69
CA GLU A 128 -5.48 -17.94 5.04
C GLU A 128 -4.61 -16.71 5.35
N PRO A 129 -5.22 -15.57 5.69
CA PRO A 129 -4.48 -14.36 6.03
C PRO A 129 -3.60 -14.58 7.26
N HIS A 130 -2.33 -14.24 7.16
CA HIS A 130 -1.40 -14.37 8.27
C HIS A 130 -1.46 -13.14 9.17
N TRP A 131 -1.90 -13.32 10.42
CA TRP A 131 -1.95 -12.24 11.41
C TRP A 131 -0.73 -12.25 12.32
N VAL A 132 -0.11 -11.08 12.46
CA VAL A 132 1.05 -10.86 13.32
C VAL A 132 0.87 -9.62 14.17
N LYS A 133 1.49 -9.60 15.36
CA LYS A 133 1.62 -8.41 16.19
C LYS A 133 2.89 -7.67 15.82
N ASN A 134 2.74 -6.51 15.18
CA ASN A 134 3.87 -5.67 14.79
C ASN A 134 3.46 -4.19 14.65
N THR A 135 4.43 -3.29 14.76
CA THR A 135 4.26 -1.84 14.53
C THR A 135 5.45 -1.32 13.73
N ASP A 136 5.30 -1.30 12.42
CA ASP A 136 6.20 -0.61 11.49
C ASP A 136 6.06 0.91 11.66
N ARG A 137 7.13 1.54 12.15
CA ARG A 137 7.19 2.98 12.37
C ARG A 137 7.09 3.77 11.06
N SER A 138 7.54 3.20 9.94
CA SER A 138 7.50 3.85 8.64
C SER A 138 6.06 4.00 8.14
N VAL A 139 5.19 3.05 8.43
CA VAL A 139 3.75 3.08 8.11
C VAL A 139 2.97 3.84 9.18
N ASN A 140 3.38 3.73 10.45
CA ASN A 140 2.68 4.34 11.59
C ASN A 140 2.53 5.87 11.47
N GLY A 141 3.48 6.56 10.81
CA GLY A 141 3.34 7.99 10.50
C GLY A 141 2.09 8.29 9.68
N HIS A 142 1.86 7.54 8.60
CA HIS A 142 0.66 7.73 7.76
C HIS A 142 -0.63 7.33 8.47
N ILE A 143 -0.59 6.30 9.31
CA ILE A 143 -1.74 5.94 10.15
C ILE A 143 -2.07 7.08 11.11
N THR A 144 -1.06 7.72 11.72
CA THR A 144 -1.27 8.85 12.63
C THR A 144 -1.90 10.03 11.90
N ASP A 145 -1.40 10.37 10.71
CA ASP A 145 -1.99 11.42 9.87
C ASP A 145 -3.44 11.08 9.47
N ALA A 146 -3.69 9.83 9.07
CA ALA A 146 -5.04 9.37 8.73
C ALA A 146 -6.00 9.44 9.94
N SER A 147 -5.53 9.13 11.15
CA SER A 147 -6.32 9.28 12.38
C SER A 147 -6.74 10.73 12.63
N LEU A 148 -5.85 11.69 12.34
CA LEU A 148 -6.17 13.11 12.43
C LEU A 148 -7.26 13.49 11.44
N TRP A 149 -7.16 13.01 10.19
CA TRP A 149 -8.21 13.21 9.19
C TRP A 149 -9.57 12.65 9.63
N VAL A 150 -9.60 11.44 10.19
CA VAL A 150 -10.85 10.85 10.72
C VAL A 150 -11.45 11.72 11.81
N THR A 151 -10.69 12.02 12.86
CA THR A 151 -11.18 12.78 14.02
C THR A 151 -11.60 14.20 13.66
N GLN A 152 -10.86 14.89 12.78
CA GLN A 152 -11.21 16.23 12.30
C GLN A 152 -12.46 16.22 11.42
N THR A 153 -12.60 15.23 10.53
CA THR A 153 -13.78 15.12 9.65
C THR A 153 -15.04 14.93 10.48
N LEU A 154 -14.97 14.03 11.47
CA LEU A 154 -16.07 13.79 12.41
C LEU A 154 -16.44 15.03 13.22
N ALA A 155 -15.45 15.74 13.77
CA ALA A 155 -15.67 16.98 14.51
C ALA A 155 -16.31 18.06 13.63
N ASN A 156 -15.83 18.25 12.41
CA ASN A 156 -16.33 19.26 11.48
C ASN A 156 -17.77 18.97 11.03
N GLN A 157 -18.11 17.70 10.81
CA GLN A 157 -19.44 17.28 10.40
C GLN A 157 -20.38 17.03 11.59
N LYS A 158 -19.90 17.17 12.83
CA LYS A 158 -20.63 16.88 14.08
C LYS A 158 -21.21 15.46 14.10
N GLN A 159 -20.41 14.50 13.64
CA GLN A 159 -20.75 13.08 13.64
C GLN A 159 -19.85 12.34 14.63
N GLN A 160 -20.39 11.32 15.30
CA GLN A 160 -19.63 10.48 16.25
C GLN A 160 -18.93 9.29 15.58
N GLN A 161 -19.34 8.96 14.35
CA GLN A 161 -18.83 7.85 13.57
C GLN A 161 -18.81 8.19 12.10
N LEU A 162 -17.87 7.59 11.36
CA LEU A 162 -17.85 7.70 9.92
C LEU A 162 -19.00 6.88 9.36
N SER A 163 -19.85 7.48 8.52
CA SER A 163 -20.75 6.71 7.66
C SER A 163 -19.93 5.93 6.62
N PRO A 164 -20.48 4.86 6.02
CA PRO A 164 -19.81 4.14 4.93
C PRO A 164 -19.38 5.06 3.78
N GLU A 165 -20.23 6.02 3.42
CA GLU A 165 -19.99 6.99 2.36
C GLU A 165 -18.86 7.94 2.75
N LEU A 166 -18.89 8.49 3.97
CA LEU A 166 -17.85 9.39 4.44
C LEU A 166 -16.49 8.69 4.59
N ALA A 167 -16.49 7.43 5.02
CA ALA A 167 -15.30 6.61 5.08
C ALA A 167 -14.70 6.36 3.69
N LEU A 168 -15.56 6.15 2.68
CA LEU A 168 -15.16 5.99 1.29
C LEU A 168 -14.57 7.30 0.74
N ASP A 169 -15.31 8.42 0.86
CA ASP A 169 -14.88 9.73 0.36
C ASP A 169 -13.54 10.14 0.95
N LEU A 170 -13.37 9.96 2.26
CA LEU A 170 -12.12 10.27 2.94
C LEU A 170 -10.98 9.36 2.47
N ALA A 171 -11.24 8.08 2.27
CA ALA A 171 -10.24 7.14 1.76
C ALA A 171 -9.80 7.50 0.33
N ILE A 172 -10.76 7.78 -0.57
CA ILE A 172 -10.49 8.24 -1.94
C ILE A 172 -9.63 9.50 -1.88
N TYR A 173 -10.07 10.53 -1.13
CA TYR A 173 -9.33 11.78 -0.99
C TYR A 173 -7.87 11.52 -0.59
N LEU A 174 -7.62 10.74 0.47
CA LEU A 174 -6.26 10.45 0.94
C LEU A 174 -5.43 9.61 -0.03
N ASN A 175 -6.05 8.77 -0.83
CA ASN A 175 -5.37 7.88 -1.77
C ASN A 175 -5.11 8.52 -3.13
N THR A 176 -5.77 9.63 -3.44
CA THR A 176 -5.52 10.44 -4.65
C THR A 176 -4.59 11.63 -4.39
N GLN A 177 -4.36 12.01 -3.13
CA GLN A 177 -3.42 13.08 -2.81
C GLN A 177 -1.94 12.66 -2.95
N PRO A 178 -1.06 13.54 -3.49
CA PRO A 178 0.38 13.30 -3.51
C PRO A 178 0.97 13.27 -2.08
N LYS A 179 1.58 12.15 -1.69
CA LYS A 179 2.30 11.96 -0.42
C LYS A 179 3.81 12.06 -0.63
N ARG A 180 4.55 12.38 0.44
CA ARG A 180 6.02 12.36 0.47
C ARG A 180 6.51 11.15 1.25
N ALA A 181 7.53 10.47 0.75
CA ALA A 181 8.25 9.48 1.53
C ALA A 181 9.29 10.19 2.42
N ASN A 182 9.45 9.74 3.66
CA ASN A 182 10.48 10.28 4.54
C ASN A 182 11.85 10.19 3.86
N LYS A 183 12.55 11.33 3.78
CA LYS A 183 13.88 11.50 3.17
C LYS A 183 13.94 11.56 1.63
N SER A 184 12.83 11.45 0.91
CA SER A 184 12.81 11.62 -0.55
C SER A 184 12.08 12.90 -0.98
N SER A 185 12.63 13.60 -1.97
CA SER A 185 11.92 14.71 -2.65
C SER A 185 10.79 14.23 -3.57
N SER A 186 10.76 12.93 -3.89
CA SER A 186 9.75 12.36 -4.79
C SER A 186 8.39 12.30 -4.09
N ARG A 187 7.38 12.87 -4.74
CA ARG A 187 5.97 12.67 -4.38
C ARG A 187 5.44 11.42 -5.06
N PHE A 188 4.52 10.73 -4.42
CA PHE A 188 3.81 9.58 -5.00
C PHE A 188 2.33 9.66 -4.64
N ILE A 189 1.48 9.11 -5.50
CA ILE A 189 0.03 8.97 -5.23
C ILE A 189 -0.22 7.52 -4.82
N PRO A 190 -0.79 7.26 -3.63
CA PRO A 190 -0.99 5.89 -3.13
C PRO A 190 -1.74 4.97 -4.08
N ALA A 191 -2.85 5.44 -4.67
CA ALA A 191 -3.65 4.65 -5.60
C ALA A 191 -2.84 4.24 -6.85
N GLU A 192 -1.99 5.11 -7.39
CA GLU A 192 -1.12 4.78 -8.51
C GLU A 192 -0.05 3.75 -8.14
N VAL A 193 0.57 3.90 -6.96
CA VAL A 193 1.60 2.94 -6.50
C VAL A 193 0.97 1.57 -6.27
N LEU A 194 -0.22 1.52 -5.66
CA LEU A 194 -0.94 0.28 -5.45
C LEU A 194 -1.37 -0.36 -6.78
N LEU A 195 -1.84 0.43 -7.75
CA LEU A 195 -2.15 -0.06 -9.10
C LEU A 195 -0.93 -0.73 -9.76
N ARG A 196 0.23 -0.06 -9.75
CA ARG A 196 1.45 -0.64 -10.34
C ARG A 196 1.84 -1.94 -9.65
N TYR A 197 1.71 -1.99 -8.32
CA TYR A 197 1.91 -3.21 -7.56
C TYR A 197 0.95 -4.30 -8.03
N CYS A 198 -0.37 -4.08 -8.04
CA CYS A 198 -1.37 -5.03 -8.52
C CYS A 198 -1.11 -5.52 -9.95
N GLN A 199 -0.75 -4.63 -10.87
CA GLN A 199 -0.38 -4.98 -12.23
C GLN A 199 0.85 -5.89 -12.30
N SER A 200 1.87 -5.63 -11.46
CA SER A 200 3.06 -6.47 -11.38
C SER A 200 2.76 -7.89 -10.87
N LEU A 201 1.73 -8.04 -10.02
CA LEU A 201 1.30 -9.35 -9.53
C LEU A 201 0.68 -10.20 -10.64
N ILE A 202 -0.14 -9.59 -11.50
CA ILE A 202 -0.83 -10.28 -12.59
C ILE A 202 0.11 -10.58 -13.76
N ALA A 203 1.09 -9.70 -14.02
CA ALA A 203 2.04 -9.88 -15.11
C ALA A 203 3.05 -11.03 -14.88
N GLY A 204 3.10 -11.61 -13.68
CA GLY A 204 4.10 -12.61 -13.29
C GLY A 204 5.51 -12.02 -13.16
N PRO A 205 6.51 -12.81 -12.69
CA PRO A 205 7.88 -12.36 -12.63
C PRO A 205 8.39 -12.11 -14.07
N ARG A 206 8.58 -10.84 -14.44
CA ARG A 206 9.43 -10.50 -15.57
C ARG A 206 10.84 -10.91 -15.18
N GLU A 207 11.46 -11.80 -15.95
CA GLU A 207 12.89 -12.07 -15.86
C GLU A 207 13.63 -10.73 -15.86
N ALA A 208 14.30 -10.43 -14.74
CA ALA A 208 15.09 -9.22 -14.64
C ALA A 208 16.24 -9.34 -15.65
N GLU A 209 16.19 -8.55 -16.72
CA GLU A 209 17.38 -8.31 -17.52
C GLU A 209 18.49 -7.79 -16.58
N PRO A 210 19.67 -8.42 -16.56
CA PRO A 210 20.72 -8.02 -15.64
C PRO A 210 21.17 -6.60 -15.99
N ALA A 211 20.98 -5.70 -15.04
CA ALA A 211 21.55 -4.37 -15.04
C ALA A 211 23.05 -4.47 -15.32
N LYS A 212 23.50 -4.02 -16.50
CA LYS A 212 24.92 -3.83 -16.78
C LYS A 212 25.48 -2.82 -15.78
N ALA A 213 26.24 -3.34 -14.83
CA ALA A 213 27.08 -2.56 -13.94
C ALA A 213 28.09 -1.79 -14.80
N GLN A 214 27.89 -0.48 -14.97
CA GLN A 214 28.97 0.42 -15.38
C GLN A 214 29.80 0.72 -14.15
N SER A 215 30.89 -0.03 -14.00
CA SER A 215 32.00 0.33 -13.13
C SER A 215 32.67 1.59 -13.70
N ILE A 216 32.57 2.69 -12.96
CA ILE A 216 33.40 3.87 -13.16
C ILE A 216 34.79 3.49 -12.64
N ASN A 217 35.75 3.32 -13.55
CA ASN A 217 37.17 3.19 -13.19
C ASN A 217 37.89 4.47 -13.63
N MET A 218 38.34 5.27 -12.66
CA MET A 218 39.31 6.34 -12.90
C MET A 218 40.71 5.73 -13.02
N GLY A 219 41.36 5.97 -14.15
CA GLY A 219 42.76 5.60 -14.40
C GLY A 219 43.25 6.21 -15.71
N SER A 220 44.31 6.99 -15.60
CA SER A 220 44.91 7.91 -16.59
C SER A 220 45.57 7.28 -17.83
N ALA A 221 45.44 8.00 -18.96
CA ALA A 221 46.38 8.24 -20.06
C ALA A 221 47.03 7.04 -20.83
N GLN A 222 46.71 6.91 -22.13
CA GLN A 222 47.62 7.19 -23.27
C GLN A 222 46.98 6.84 -24.62
N ALA A 223 47.55 7.42 -25.68
CA ALA A 223 47.07 7.53 -27.06
C ALA A 223 46.93 6.21 -27.83
N GLY A 224 45.98 6.17 -28.78
CA GLY A 224 45.86 5.11 -29.78
C GLY A 224 44.65 5.31 -30.70
N ASN A 225 44.93 5.67 -31.96
CA ASN A 225 43.99 5.77 -33.09
C ASN A 225 43.20 4.45 -33.32
N GLY A 226 41.90 4.55 -33.65
CA GLY A 226 41.13 3.40 -34.12
C GLY A 226 39.64 3.71 -34.32
N ASP A 227 39.26 3.84 -35.59
CA ASP A 227 37.94 4.07 -36.17
C ASP A 227 36.95 2.89 -35.95
N ASN A 228 35.72 3.15 -35.47
CA ASN A 228 34.48 2.64 -36.09
C ASN A 228 33.17 3.03 -35.36
N SER A 229 32.30 3.70 -36.12
CA SER A 229 30.83 3.70 -36.14
C SER A 229 30.04 2.83 -35.15
N GLN A 230 29.10 3.45 -34.42
CA GLN A 230 27.63 3.37 -34.67
C GLN A 230 26.86 4.05 -33.54
N SER A 231 26.41 5.29 -33.80
CA SER A 231 25.51 6.05 -32.92
C SER A 231 24.05 5.65 -33.16
N ASN A 232 23.39 5.07 -32.16
CA ASN A 232 21.94 4.81 -32.16
C ASN A 232 21.11 6.06 -31.86
N VAL A 233 21.29 7.13 -32.65
CA VAL A 233 20.48 8.35 -32.55
C VAL A 233 19.70 8.51 -33.85
N VAL A 234 18.40 8.17 -33.80
CA VAL A 234 17.46 8.43 -34.89
C VAL A 234 16.97 9.86 -34.76
N TYR A 235 17.21 10.69 -35.80
CA TYR A 235 16.73 12.05 -35.86
C TYR A 235 15.36 12.11 -36.56
N LEU A 236 14.40 12.78 -35.94
CA LEU A 236 13.01 12.98 -36.37
C LEU A 236 12.81 13.75 -37.70
N LYS A 237 13.85 13.94 -38.50
CA LYS A 237 13.78 14.57 -39.82
C LYS A 237 13.55 13.58 -40.97
N ASP A 238 13.65 12.28 -40.70
CA ASP A 238 13.57 11.24 -41.74
C ASP A 238 12.16 10.65 -41.95
N PHE A 239 11.13 11.19 -41.29
CA PHE A 239 9.72 10.83 -41.51
C PHE A 239 8.91 12.01 -42.05
N LYS A 240 9.20 12.44 -43.28
CA LYS A 240 8.26 13.22 -44.11
C LYS A 240 8.42 12.89 -45.60
N LYS A 241 7.66 11.90 -46.07
CA LYS A 241 6.61 12.03 -47.10
C LYS A 241 5.99 10.67 -47.38
#